data_AF-A0A9N9FAQ9-F1
#
_entry.id   AF-A0A9N9FAQ9-F1
#
_cell.length_a   1.000
_cell.length_b   1.000
_cell.length_c   1.000
_cell.angle_alpha   90.00
_cell.angle_beta   90.00
_cell.angle_gamma   90.00
#
_symmetry.space_group_name_H-M   'P 1'
#
loop_
_entity.id
_entity.type
_entity.pdbx_description
1 polymer ?
#
loop_
_entity_poly.entity_id
_entity_poly.type
_entity_poly.pdbx_seq_one_letter_code
_entity_poly.pdbx_strand_id
1 'polypeptide(L)'
;MVIKGVRPSPFSENTPEQYEEIVEQAWDHDHNKRPKIDYLLEQLEKIKAEVELHQNKSAISSPTSPTSPTSIKKYKFNDLGNVPSSSSSQLLPVERIISELHNKGKYDEAFAQFEQLAQNDDPLALYYTGLYLYEGTYGSIKRDVIRALQFFLRSAKHGKAQSKYKYAYACLTGPYYSFEEGINYLKMAMKDNDPDALYMASQIYLNGEHGYPIDNAKHQKYLKDAAKNGSTIAQKDLAILCM
;
A
#
# COMPACT_ATOMS: atom_id res chain seq x y z
N MET A 1 14.72 -16.84 -2.73
CA MET A 1 16.07 -16.30 -3.02
C MET A 1 15.99 -15.60 -4.37
N VAL A 2 16.18 -14.28 -4.43
CA VAL A 2 16.10 -13.54 -5.70
C VAL A 2 17.34 -13.89 -6.52
N ILE A 3 17.18 -14.86 -7.41
CA ILE A 3 18.19 -15.27 -8.38
C ILE A 3 17.81 -14.55 -9.66
N LYS A 4 18.76 -13.80 -10.26
CA LYS A 4 18.66 -12.95 -11.46
C LYS A 4 18.41 -11.46 -11.23
N GLY A 5 19.34 -10.81 -10.51
CA GLY A 5 20.14 -9.65 -10.94
C GLY A 5 19.57 -8.47 -11.75
N VAL A 6 18.29 -8.41 -12.09
CA VAL A 6 17.67 -7.28 -12.77
C VAL A 6 17.09 -6.38 -11.70
N ARG A 7 17.73 -5.23 -11.47
CA ARG A 7 17.27 -4.21 -10.53
C ARG A 7 16.59 -3.11 -11.32
N PRO A 8 15.41 -2.65 -10.88
CA PRO A 8 14.72 -1.57 -11.55
C PRO A 8 15.56 -0.30 -11.47
N SER A 9 15.91 0.30 -12.61
CA SER A 9 16.35 1.68 -12.67
C SER A 9 15.15 2.57 -12.95
N PRO A 10 14.71 3.35 -11.95
CA PRO A 10 14.08 4.62 -12.27
C PRO A 10 14.51 5.67 -11.24
N PHE A 11 15.78 6.06 -11.28
CA PHE A 11 16.13 7.34 -10.68
C PHE A 11 15.56 8.43 -11.60
N SER A 12 14.72 9.30 -11.05
CA SER A 12 14.20 10.45 -11.80
C SER A 12 15.33 11.45 -12.07
N GLU A 13 15.21 12.30 -13.09
CA GLU A 13 16.25 13.29 -13.46
C GLU A 13 16.71 14.21 -12.30
N ASN A 14 15.93 14.31 -11.22
CA ASN A 14 16.22 15.12 -10.03
C ASN A 14 16.77 14.31 -8.84
N THR A 15 17.17 13.06 -9.04
CA THR A 15 17.75 12.23 -7.99
C THR A 15 19.21 12.65 -7.78
N PRO A 16 19.67 12.94 -6.55
CA PRO A 16 21.07 13.26 -6.31
C PRO A 16 21.98 12.08 -6.68
N GLU A 17 23.05 12.32 -7.45
CA GLU A 17 24.00 11.28 -7.87
C GLU A 17 24.54 10.46 -6.69
N GLN A 18 24.85 11.14 -5.58
CA GLN A 18 25.31 10.52 -4.33
C GLN A 18 24.28 9.54 -3.73
N TYR A 19 22.98 9.78 -3.95
CA TYR A 19 21.93 8.87 -3.49
C TYR A 19 21.90 7.59 -4.34
N GLU A 20 22.12 7.72 -5.64
CA GLU A 20 22.24 6.57 -6.55
C GLU A 20 23.43 5.70 -6.14
N GLU A 21 24.58 6.30 -5.84
CA GLU A 21 25.78 5.59 -5.38
C GLU A 21 25.55 4.79 -4.08
N ILE A 22 24.85 5.37 -3.09
CA ILE A 22 24.50 4.67 -1.84
C ILE A 22 23.62 3.46 -2.13
N VAL A 23 22.63 3.62 -3.02
CA VAL A 23 21.69 2.57 -3.39
C VAL A 23 22.42 1.44 -4.14
N GLU A 24 23.34 1.77 -5.04
CA GLU A 24 24.18 0.79 -5.74
C GLU A 24 25.07 -0.01 -4.79
N GLN A 25 25.72 0.65 -3.83
CA GLN A 25 26.56 0.00 -2.81
C GLN A 25 25.74 -0.90 -1.87
N ALA A 26 24.58 -0.41 -1.39
CA ALA A 26 23.68 -1.17 -0.54
C ALA A 26 23.14 -2.43 -1.23
N TRP A 27 23.12 -2.40 -2.56
CA TRP A 27 22.65 -3.51 -3.38
C TRP A 27 23.77 -4.45 -3.84
N ASP A 28 25.03 -4.36 -3.45
CA ASP A 28 26.09 -5.27 -3.97
C ASP A 28 25.65 -6.76 -3.97
N HIS A 29 25.96 -7.50 -5.05
CA HIS A 29 25.59 -8.92 -5.13
C HIS A 29 26.28 -9.74 -4.02
N ASP A 30 27.51 -9.38 -3.66
CA ASP A 30 28.24 -9.97 -2.54
C ASP A 30 27.79 -9.30 -1.22
N HIS A 31 27.23 -10.10 -0.32
CA HIS A 31 26.73 -9.58 0.96
C HIS A 31 27.84 -9.00 1.85
N ASN A 32 29.10 -9.40 1.65
CA ASN A 32 30.24 -8.90 2.42
C ASN A 32 30.70 -7.52 1.95
N LYS A 33 30.35 -7.14 0.73
CA LYS A 33 30.69 -5.82 0.15
C LYS A 33 29.63 -4.76 0.43
N ARG A 34 28.45 -5.18 0.89
CA ARG A 34 27.38 -4.25 1.29
C ARG A 34 27.81 -3.46 2.53
N PRO A 35 27.70 -2.13 2.51
CA PRO A 35 27.97 -1.34 3.69
C PRO A 35 27.01 -1.68 4.84
N LYS A 36 27.46 -1.44 6.07
CA LYS A 36 26.60 -1.57 7.26
C LYS A 36 25.53 -0.49 7.24
N ILE A 37 24.39 -0.79 7.86
CA ILE A 37 23.25 0.14 7.93
C ILE A 37 23.63 1.50 8.54
N ASP A 38 24.49 1.51 9.57
CA ASP A 38 24.93 2.75 10.23
C ASP A 38 25.71 3.67 9.27
N TYR A 39 26.53 3.09 8.39
CA TYR A 39 27.27 3.83 7.37
C TYR A 39 26.31 4.42 6.32
N LEU A 40 25.33 3.65 5.87
CA LEU A 40 24.35 4.12 4.89
C LEU A 40 23.53 5.29 5.44
N LEU A 41 23.13 5.23 6.72
CA LEU A 41 22.42 6.31 7.39
C LEU A 41 23.26 7.58 7.48
N GLU A 42 24.54 7.45 7.83
CA GLU A 42 25.47 8.60 7.88
C GLU A 42 25.63 9.27 6.50
N GLN A 43 25.74 8.49 5.42
CA GLN A 43 25.85 9.05 4.07
C GLN A 43 24.54 9.73 3.62
N LEU A 44 23.38 9.15 3.96
CA LEU A 44 22.08 9.76 3.66
C LEU A 44 21.86 11.08 4.43
N GLU A 45 22.34 11.16 5.67
CA GLU A 45 22.31 12.42 6.45
C GLU A 45 23.16 13.52 5.81
N LYS A 46 24.31 13.17 5.22
CA LYS A 46 25.16 14.12 4.49
C LYS A 46 24.46 14.65 3.24
N ILE A 47 23.87 13.78 2.43
CA ILE A 47 23.10 14.18 1.23
C ILE A 47 21.97 15.12 1.63
N LYS A 48 21.22 14.77 2.69
CA LYS A 48 20.14 15.61 3.20
C LYS A 48 20.64 17.00 3.59
N ALA A 49 21.76 17.08 4.33
CA ALA A 49 22.36 18.35 4.71
C ALA A 49 22.83 19.17 3.49
N GLU A 50 23.41 18.52 2.48
CA GLU A 50 23.83 19.17 1.24
C GLU A 50 22.65 19.75 0.46
N VAL A 51 21.55 19.00 0.34
CA VAL A 51 20.31 19.48 -0.31
C VAL A 51 19.70 20.66 0.45
N GLU A 52 19.66 20.60 1.79
CA GLU A 52 19.17 21.70 2.65
C GLU A 52 20.03 22.97 2.53
N LEU A 53 21.35 22.84 2.37
CA LEU A 53 22.27 23.97 2.15
C LEU A 53 22.06 24.64 0.78
N HIS A 54 21.78 23.87 -0.27
CA HIS A 54 21.51 24.40 -1.61
C HIS A 54 20.14 25.11 -1.67
N GLN A 55 19.13 24.61 -0.96
CA GLN A 55 17.82 25.27 -0.85
C GLN A 55 17.87 26.58 -0.05
N ASN A 56 18.71 26.65 0.98
CA ASN A 56 18.88 27.87 1.80
C ASN A 56 19.71 28.97 1.14
N LYS A 57 20.57 28.67 0.14
CA LYS A 57 21.26 29.70 -0.65
C LYS A 57 20.32 30.51 -1.56
N SER A 58 19.17 29.94 -1.94
CA SER A 58 18.13 30.63 -2.72
C SER A 58 17.15 31.44 -1.87
N ALA A 59 17.28 31.42 -0.53
CA ALA A 59 16.35 32.06 0.40
C ALA A 59 17.09 32.92 1.44
N ILE A 60 17.74 34.01 1.01
CA ILE A 60 18.20 35.05 1.93
C ILE A 60 17.07 36.07 2.14
N SER A 61 16.28 35.90 3.21
CA SER A 61 15.89 37.02 4.08
C SER A 61 15.30 36.55 5.42
N SER A 62 16.07 36.85 6.47
CA SER A 62 15.72 37.07 7.88
C SER A 62 15.46 35.88 8.83
N PRO A 63 15.82 36.04 10.13
CA PRO A 63 16.37 34.95 10.94
C PRO A 63 15.49 34.54 12.11
N THR A 64 15.53 33.27 12.50
CA THR A 64 15.42 32.84 13.91
C THR A 64 16.06 31.45 14.09
N SER A 65 16.80 31.30 15.18
CA SER A 65 17.44 30.07 15.69
C SER A 65 16.81 29.74 17.06
N PRO A 66 17.22 28.67 17.76
CA PRO A 66 17.26 27.26 17.38
C PRO A 66 16.47 26.38 18.38
N THR A 67 15.89 25.26 17.94
CA THR A 67 15.52 24.17 18.86
C THR A 67 15.93 22.82 18.29
N SER A 68 16.93 22.22 18.93
CA SER A 68 17.36 20.82 18.76
C SER A 68 16.43 19.87 19.54
N PRO A 69 16.64 18.55 19.46
CA PRO A 69 16.01 17.65 18.49
C PRO A 69 14.96 16.77 19.18
N THR A 70 13.80 16.52 18.56
CA THR A 70 12.84 15.57 19.10
C THR A 70 12.10 14.82 17.99
N SER A 71 12.33 13.51 17.98
CA SER A 71 11.45 12.44 17.49
C SER A 71 11.17 12.35 15.99
N ILE A 72 11.54 11.18 15.45
CA ILE A 72 11.06 10.63 14.18
C ILE A 72 9.54 10.87 14.07
N LYS A 73 9.12 11.69 13.10
CA LYS A 73 7.70 11.92 12.83
C LYS A 73 7.07 10.61 12.36
N LYS A 74 6.27 9.99 13.22
CA LYS A 74 5.19 9.10 12.79
C LYS A 74 4.25 9.95 11.92
N TYR A 75 4.27 9.72 10.60
CA TYR A 75 3.32 10.36 9.71
C TYR A 75 1.92 9.88 10.08
N LYS A 76 1.13 10.73 10.72
CA LYS A 76 -0.31 10.52 10.85
C LYS A 76 -0.93 10.84 9.50
N PHE A 77 -1.62 9.85 8.96
CA PHE A 77 -2.12 9.76 7.59
C PHE A 77 -3.26 10.75 7.24
N ASN A 78 -3.53 11.76 8.08
CA ASN A 78 -4.72 12.61 7.96
C ASN A 78 -4.50 13.98 7.30
N ASP A 79 -3.28 14.38 6.95
CA ASP A 79 -2.97 15.79 6.62
C ASP A 79 -2.62 16.07 5.15
N LEU A 80 -3.41 15.61 4.18
CA LEU A 80 -3.29 16.07 2.79
C LEU A 80 -4.68 16.23 2.14
N GLY A 81 -5.01 17.48 1.81
CA GLY A 81 -6.35 17.94 1.44
C GLY A 81 -6.83 17.53 0.04
N ASN A 82 -8.16 17.53 -0.10
CA ASN A 82 -8.91 17.29 -1.32
C ASN A 82 -8.61 18.32 -2.42
N VAL A 83 -8.61 17.86 -3.68
CA VAL A 83 -8.62 18.68 -4.89
C VAL A 83 -9.98 18.49 -5.60
N PRO A 84 -10.63 19.54 -6.15
CA PRO A 84 -11.99 19.44 -6.68
C PRO A 84 -12.06 18.86 -8.10
N SER A 85 -13.12 18.10 -8.37
CA SER A 85 -13.47 17.50 -9.66
C SER A 85 -14.46 18.36 -10.46
N SER A 86 -14.37 18.32 -11.79
CA SER A 86 -15.36 18.88 -12.71
C SER A 86 -16.08 17.80 -13.53
N SER A 87 -17.39 18.01 -13.69
CA SER A 87 -18.26 17.70 -14.84
C SER A 87 -19.53 16.95 -14.46
N SER A 88 -20.65 17.66 -14.62
CA SER A 88 -22.02 17.25 -14.31
C SER A 88 -22.52 16.18 -15.27
N SER A 89 -22.10 14.93 -15.05
CA SER A 89 -22.73 13.74 -15.61
C SER A 89 -23.73 13.20 -14.59
N GLN A 90 -24.88 12.68 -15.03
CA GLN A 90 -25.84 12.04 -14.14
C GLN A 90 -25.18 10.84 -13.45
N LEU A 91 -25.02 10.92 -12.13
CA LEU A 91 -24.30 9.93 -11.34
C LEU A 91 -25.12 8.64 -11.23
N LEU A 92 -24.56 7.53 -11.72
CA LEU A 92 -25.18 6.22 -11.59
C LEU A 92 -24.97 5.67 -10.17
N PRO A 93 -25.90 4.88 -9.62
CA PRO A 93 -25.62 4.09 -8.42
C PRO A 93 -24.41 3.18 -8.61
N VAL A 94 -23.65 2.90 -7.55
CA VAL A 94 -22.37 2.16 -7.63
C VAL A 94 -22.53 0.81 -8.30
N GLU A 95 -23.62 0.09 -8.04
CA GLU A 95 -23.91 -1.23 -8.62
C GLU A 95 -24.08 -1.15 -10.15
N ARG A 96 -24.66 -0.05 -10.64
CA ARG A 96 -24.78 0.19 -12.09
C ARG A 96 -23.45 0.57 -12.71
N ILE A 97 -22.61 1.34 -12.01
CA ILE A 97 -21.24 1.62 -12.48
C ILE A 97 -20.45 0.31 -12.62
N ILE A 98 -20.55 -0.59 -11.65
CA ILE A 98 -19.87 -1.88 -11.70
C ILE A 98 -20.36 -2.71 -12.89
N SER A 99 -21.67 -2.88 -13.02
CA SER A 99 -22.25 -3.77 -14.04
C SER A 99 -22.18 -3.21 -15.47
N GLU A 100 -22.36 -1.90 -15.63
CA GLU A 100 -22.46 -1.25 -16.95
C GLU A 100 -21.15 -0.67 -17.45
N LEU A 101 -20.23 -0.30 -16.57
CA LEU A 101 -18.94 0.32 -16.95
C LEU A 101 -17.75 -0.59 -16.62
N HIS A 102 -17.51 -0.90 -15.34
CA HIS A 102 -16.35 -1.70 -14.92
C HIS A 102 -16.32 -3.08 -15.60
N ASN A 103 -17.39 -3.86 -15.49
CA ASN A 103 -17.46 -5.20 -16.08
C ASN A 103 -17.44 -5.19 -17.61
N LYS A 104 -17.75 -4.05 -18.25
CA LYS A 104 -17.70 -3.87 -19.71
C LYS A 104 -16.37 -3.27 -20.20
N GLY A 105 -15.39 -3.11 -19.30
CA GLY A 105 -14.07 -2.57 -19.63
C GLY A 105 -14.01 -1.07 -19.86
N LYS A 106 -15.08 -0.33 -19.54
CA LYS A 106 -15.13 1.15 -19.65
C LYS A 106 -14.54 1.81 -18.41
N TYR A 107 -13.24 1.58 -18.20
CA TYR A 107 -12.60 1.87 -16.92
C TYR A 107 -12.46 3.37 -16.63
N ASP A 108 -12.14 4.20 -17.63
CA ASP A 108 -12.00 5.64 -17.43
C ASP A 108 -13.32 6.30 -17.02
N GLU A 109 -14.42 5.93 -17.68
CA GLU A 109 -15.77 6.37 -17.31
C GLU A 109 -16.17 5.87 -15.91
N ALA A 110 -15.88 4.59 -15.60
CA ALA A 110 -16.17 4.03 -14.28
C ALA A 110 -15.41 4.76 -13.18
N PHE A 111 -14.12 5.04 -13.41
CA PHE A 111 -13.27 5.73 -12.44
C PHE A 111 -13.77 7.11 -12.10
N ALA A 112 -14.13 7.91 -13.12
CA ALA A 112 -14.66 9.25 -12.93
C ALA A 112 -15.91 9.24 -12.04
N GLN A 113 -16.83 8.28 -12.26
CA GLN A 113 -18.03 8.16 -11.43
C GLN A 113 -17.74 7.61 -10.03
N PHE A 114 -16.83 6.63 -9.88
CA PHE A 114 -16.39 6.17 -8.57
C PHE A 114 -15.75 7.30 -7.77
N GLU A 115 -14.87 8.10 -8.36
CA GLU A 115 -14.28 9.27 -7.68
C GLU A 115 -15.34 10.27 -7.22
N GLN A 116 -16.36 10.52 -8.04
CA GLN A 116 -17.45 11.42 -7.66
C GLN A 116 -18.30 10.85 -6.51
N LEU A 117 -18.63 9.56 -6.51
CA LEU A 117 -19.35 8.92 -5.40
C LEU A 117 -18.51 8.79 -4.13
N ALA A 118 -17.20 8.58 -4.29
CA ALA A 118 -16.24 8.54 -3.21
C ALA A 118 -16.16 9.89 -2.45
N GLN A 119 -16.57 11.01 -3.06
CA GLN A 119 -16.69 12.28 -2.32
C GLN A 119 -17.76 12.21 -1.23
N ASN A 120 -18.82 11.43 -1.45
CA ASN A 120 -19.93 11.24 -0.51
C ASN A 120 -19.74 10.04 0.43
N ASP A 121 -18.49 9.56 0.60
CA ASP A 121 -18.16 8.45 1.50
C ASP A 121 -18.85 7.11 1.17
N ASP A 122 -19.27 6.91 -0.09
CA ASP A 122 -19.81 5.61 -0.49
C ASP A 122 -18.72 4.52 -0.34
N PRO A 123 -18.93 3.49 0.51
CA PRO A 123 -17.87 2.55 0.85
C PRO A 123 -17.39 1.74 -0.35
N LEU A 124 -18.29 1.45 -1.28
CA LEU A 124 -18.00 0.63 -2.45
C LEU A 124 -17.31 1.47 -3.53
N ALA A 125 -17.74 2.72 -3.74
CA ALA A 125 -17.05 3.65 -4.62
C ALA A 125 -15.62 3.94 -4.12
N LEU A 126 -15.46 4.22 -2.82
CA LEU A 126 -14.14 4.38 -2.19
C LEU A 126 -13.25 3.15 -2.43
N TYR A 127 -13.80 1.93 -2.29
CA TYR A 127 -13.06 0.70 -2.59
C TYR A 127 -12.60 0.63 -4.05
N TYR A 128 -13.49 0.87 -5.01
CA TYR A 128 -13.15 0.79 -6.43
C TYR A 128 -12.19 1.90 -6.89
N THR A 129 -12.34 3.12 -6.39
CA THR A 129 -11.37 4.20 -6.63
C THR A 129 -9.99 3.80 -6.10
N GLY A 130 -9.93 3.27 -4.88
CA GLY A 130 -8.69 2.76 -4.31
C GLY A 130 -8.08 1.62 -5.13
N LEU A 131 -8.92 0.68 -5.59
CA LEU A 131 -8.52 -0.47 -6.40
C LEU A 131 -7.87 -0.03 -7.72
N TYR A 132 -8.49 0.91 -8.43
CA TYR A 132 -7.96 1.38 -9.71
C TYR A 132 -6.61 2.06 -9.57
N LEU A 133 -6.47 2.91 -8.55
CA LEU A 133 -5.21 3.60 -8.25
C LEU A 133 -4.14 2.61 -7.75
N TYR A 134 -4.52 1.57 -7.01
CA TYR A 134 -3.56 0.59 -6.49
C TYR A 134 -2.95 -0.27 -7.58
N GLU A 135 -3.79 -0.72 -8.52
CA GLU A 135 -3.38 -1.61 -9.61
C GLU A 135 -2.76 -0.82 -10.78
N GLY A 136 -3.37 0.29 -11.17
CA GLY A 136 -2.90 1.14 -12.27
C GLY A 136 -2.91 0.46 -13.64
N THR A 137 -3.74 -0.57 -13.81
CA THR A 137 -3.90 -1.36 -15.04
C THR A 137 -5.28 -1.17 -15.69
N TYR A 138 -6.16 -0.38 -15.07
CA TYR A 138 -7.51 -0.12 -15.56
C TYR A 138 -7.52 1.11 -16.46
N GLY A 139 -7.67 0.91 -17.76
CA GLY A 139 -7.78 2.01 -18.73
C GLY A 139 -6.54 2.91 -18.71
N SER A 140 -6.75 4.22 -18.66
CA SER A 140 -5.68 5.23 -18.59
C SER A 140 -5.26 5.62 -17.17
N ILE A 141 -5.85 4.99 -16.13
CA ILE A 141 -5.58 5.32 -14.73
C ILE A 141 -4.18 4.85 -14.34
N LYS A 142 -3.34 5.83 -13.97
CA LYS A 142 -1.99 5.57 -13.48
C LYS A 142 -2.01 5.08 -12.04
N ARG A 143 -1.05 4.21 -11.72
CA ARG A 143 -0.84 3.70 -10.36
C ARG A 143 -0.46 4.84 -9.41
N ASP A 144 -1.21 4.97 -8.31
CA ASP A 144 -0.94 5.88 -7.19
C ASP A 144 -1.27 5.16 -5.88
N VAL A 145 -0.24 4.58 -5.27
CA VAL A 145 -0.41 3.76 -4.06
C VAL A 145 -0.81 4.60 -2.86
N ILE A 146 -0.35 5.85 -2.74
CA ILE A 146 -0.65 6.70 -1.59
C ILE A 146 -2.14 7.03 -1.59
N ARG A 147 -2.67 7.52 -2.73
CA ARG A 147 -4.10 7.81 -2.86
C ARG A 147 -4.93 6.54 -2.71
N ALA A 148 -4.49 5.42 -3.27
CA ALA A 148 -5.19 4.15 -3.11
C ALA A 148 -5.39 3.76 -1.64
N LEU A 149 -4.34 3.88 -0.82
CA LEU A 149 -4.42 3.60 0.62
C LEU A 149 -5.36 4.57 1.34
N GLN A 150 -5.46 5.82 0.88
CA GLN A 150 -6.40 6.79 1.45
C GLN A 150 -7.83 6.36 1.24
N PHE A 151 -8.14 5.95 0.02
CA PHE A 151 -9.45 5.43 -0.33
C PHE A 151 -9.77 4.11 0.39
N PHE A 152 -8.81 3.18 0.48
CA PHE A 152 -9.01 1.94 1.25
C PHE A 152 -9.23 2.21 2.73
N LEU A 153 -8.45 3.08 3.36
CA LEU A 153 -8.63 3.42 4.77
C LEU A 153 -10.00 4.05 5.02
N ARG A 154 -10.41 5.00 4.17
CA ARG A 154 -11.71 5.66 4.26
C ARG A 154 -12.85 4.65 4.09
N SER A 155 -12.78 3.80 3.05
CA SER A 155 -13.74 2.72 2.82
C SER A 155 -13.80 1.71 3.99
N ALA A 156 -12.65 1.35 4.56
CA ALA A 156 -12.53 0.45 5.70
C ALA A 156 -13.20 1.01 6.96
N LYS A 157 -13.08 2.32 7.20
CA LYS A 157 -13.79 3.03 8.29
C LYS A 157 -15.31 2.99 8.12
N HIS A 158 -15.80 2.94 6.88
CA HIS A 158 -17.22 2.70 6.58
C HIS A 158 -17.61 1.22 6.49
N GLY A 159 -16.77 0.32 7.03
CA GLY A 159 -17.14 -1.08 7.24
C GLY A 159 -16.89 -2.01 6.06
N LYS A 160 -16.30 -1.55 4.96
CA LYS A 160 -16.04 -2.41 3.80
C LYS A 160 -14.91 -3.41 4.08
N ALA A 161 -15.27 -4.70 4.17
CA ALA A 161 -14.35 -5.80 4.50
C ALA A 161 -13.14 -5.88 3.54
N GLN A 162 -13.38 -5.83 2.24
CA GLN A 162 -12.34 -5.86 1.20
C GLN A 162 -11.33 -4.71 1.35
N SER A 163 -11.79 -3.53 1.75
CA SER A 163 -10.90 -2.38 1.98
C SER A 163 -10.09 -2.52 3.24
N LYS A 164 -10.66 -3.10 4.31
CA LYS A 164 -9.90 -3.46 5.53
C LYS A 164 -8.76 -4.41 5.16
N TYR A 165 -9.03 -5.43 4.34
CA TYR A 165 -8.00 -6.34 3.83
C TYR A 165 -6.95 -5.62 2.98
N LYS A 166 -7.35 -4.84 1.97
CA LYS A 166 -6.39 -4.14 1.08
C LYS A 166 -5.48 -3.18 1.86
N TYR A 167 -6.03 -2.45 2.83
CA TYR A 167 -5.24 -1.60 3.73
C TYR A 167 -4.29 -2.43 4.60
N ALA A 168 -4.80 -3.49 5.24
CA ALA A 168 -4.00 -4.40 6.05
C ALA A 168 -2.82 -5.01 5.27
N TYR A 169 -3.09 -5.51 4.06
CA TYR A 169 -2.09 -6.10 3.18
C TYR A 169 -0.98 -5.10 2.88
N ALA A 170 -1.31 -3.88 2.48
CA ALA A 170 -0.32 -2.84 2.20
C ALA A 170 0.50 -2.45 3.45
N CYS A 171 -0.10 -2.43 4.63
CA CYS A 171 0.60 -2.21 5.89
C CYS A 171 1.51 -3.39 6.30
N LEU A 172 1.26 -4.60 5.83
CA LEU A 172 2.05 -5.79 6.19
C LEU A 172 3.12 -6.15 5.15
N THR A 173 2.93 -5.77 3.88
CA THR A 173 3.83 -6.18 2.79
C THR A 173 4.39 -5.01 1.98
N GLY A 174 3.86 -3.80 2.17
CA GLY A 174 4.19 -2.63 1.36
C GLY A 174 5.24 -1.71 1.98
N PRO A 175 5.64 -0.65 1.27
CA PRO A 175 6.59 0.36 1.77
C PRO A 175 6.02 1.17 2.95
N TYR A 176 4.70 1.15 3.14
CA TYR A 176 3.99 1.77 4.27
C TYR A 176 3.82 0.80 5.43
N TYR A 177 4.88 0.02 5.70
CA TYR A 177 4.83 -1.06 6.67
C TYR A 177 4.49 -0.55 8.06
N SER A 178 3.39 -1.06 8.62
CA SER A 178 2.95 -0.83 9.99
C SER A 178 2.32 -2.12 10.50
N PHE A 179 3.09 -2.88 11.27
CA PHE A 179 2.66 -4.19 11.78
C PHE A 179 1.40 -4.07 12.64
N GLU A 180 1.36 -3.11 13.58
CA GLU A 180 0.24 -2.92 14.50
C GLU A 180 -1.06 -2.60 13.75
N GLU A 181 -1.02 -1.63 12.83
CA GLU A 181 -2.19 -1.27 12.02
C GLU A 181 -2.59 -2.41 11.09
N GLY A 182 -1.61 -3.03 10.42
CA GLY A 182 -1.83 -4.13 9.49
C GLY A 182 -2.55 -5.30 10.14
N ILE A 183 -2.07 -5.76 11.30
CA ILE A 183 -2.73 -6.84 12.04
C ILE A 183 -4.10 -6.42 12.56
N ASN A 184 -4.28 -5.17 13.00
CA ASN A 184 -5.58 -4.71 13.48
C ASN A 184 -6.63 -4.74 12.35
N TYR A 185 -6.32 -4.15 11.20
CA TYR A 185 -7.22 -4.18 10.04
C TYR A 185 -7.42 -5.58 9.48
N LEU A 186 -6.39 -6.44 9.51
CA LEU A 186 -6.51 -7.85 9.12
C LEU A 186 -7.53 -8.58 10.01
N LYS A 187 -7.44 -8.42 11.33
CA LYS A 187 -8.40 -9.01 12.29
C LYS A 187 -9.81 -8.49 12.06
N MET A 188 -9.98 -7.20 11.73
CA MET A 188 -11.29 -6.64 11.39
C MET A 188 -11.84 -7.24 10.10
N ALA A 189 -11.02 -7.41 9.06
CA ALA A 189 -11.43 -8.03 7.80
C ALA A 189 -11.79 -9.52 8.00
N MET A 190 -11.03 -10.26 8.81
CA MET A 190 -11.34 -11.64 9.20
C MET A 190 -12.68 -11.74 9.95
N LYS A 191 -12.97 -10.79 10.84
CA LYS A 191 -14.26 -10.74 11.57
C LYS A 191 -15.44 -10.55 10.63
N ASP A 192 -15.23 -9.84 9.52
CA ASP A 192 -16.23 -9.66 8.46
C ASP A 192 -16.27 -10.85 7.47
N ASN A 193 -15.50 -11.91 7.73
CA ASN A 193 -15.33 -13.07 6.86
C ASN A 193 -14.80 -12.75 5.46
N ASP A 194 -13.95 -11.72 5.34
CA ASP A 194 -13.28 -11.44 4.07
C ASP A 194 -12.39 -12.65 3.67
N PRO A 195 -12.63 -13.25 2.49
CA PRO A 195 -11.94 -14.48 2.09
C PRO A 195 -10.44 -14.30 1.91
N ASP A 196 -10.00 -13.13 1.44
CA ASP A 196 -8.58 -12.85 1.21
C ASP A 196 -7.86 -12.59 2.54
N ALA A 197 -8.52 -11.92 3.50
CA ALA A 197 -8.01 -11.76 4.86
C ALA A 197 -7.85 -13.10 5.59
N LEU A 198 -8.84 -13.97 5.50
CA LEU A 198 -8.78 -15.31 6.09
C LEU A 198 -7.65 -16.13 5.45
N TYR A 199 -7.50 -16.05 4.13
CA TYR A 199 -6.40 -16.71 3.44
C TYR A 199 -5.04 -16.16 3.88
N MET A 200 -4.86 -14.84 3.94
CA MET A 200 -3.62 -14.23 4.43
C MET A 200 -3.29 -14.68 5.86
N ALA A 201 -4.28 -14.70 6.76
CA ALA A 201 -4.08 -15.21 8.12
C ALA A 201 -3.66 -16.69 8.14
N SER A 202 -4.21 -17.51 7.24
CA SER A 202 -3.79 -18.91 7.10
C SER A 202 -2.30 -19.04 6.72
N GLN A 203 -1.79 -18.16 5.86
CA GLN A 203 -0.39 -18.15 5.44
C GLN A 203 0.54 -17.66 6.55
N ILE A 204 0.11 -16.66 7.32
CA ILE A 204 0.84 -16.17 8.50
C ILE A 204 1.09 -17.31 9.49
N TYR A 205 0.07 -18.13 9.78
CA TYR A 205 0.21 -19.28 10.69
C TYR A 205 0.91 -20.49 10.06
N LEU A 206 0.91 -20.63 8.73
CA LEU A 206 1.68 -21.66 8.06
C LEU A 206 3.19 -21.40 8.15
N ASN A 207 3.58 -20.14 7.92
CA ASN A 207 4.98 -19.74 7.80
C ASN A 207 5.59 -19.23 9.12
N GLY A 208 4.75 -18.89 10.11
CA GLY A 208 5.19 -18.26 11.34
C GLY A 208 5.65 -16.82 11.14
N GLU A 209 4.87 -16.03 10.40
CA GLU A 209 5.23 -14.67 10.01
C GLU A 209 4.76 -13.62 11.04
N HIS A 210 5.39 -12.45 10.98
CA HIS A 210 5.04 -11.27 11.79
C HIS A 210 4.91 -11.54 13.30
N GLY A 211 5.75 -12.42 13.85
CA GLY A 211 5.77 -12.75 15.27
C GLY A 211 4.72 -13.76 15.72
N TYR A 212 3.95 -14.34 14.80
CA TYR A 212 3.08 -15.47 15.09
C TYR A 212 3.87 -16.77 14.94
N PRO A 213 3.73 -17.75 15.86
CA PRO A 213 4.35 -19.05 15.69
C PRO A 213 3.65 -19.85 14.60
N ILE A 214 4.38 -20.79 14.00
CA ILE A 214 3.80 -21.79 13.11
C ILE A 214 2.72 -22.57 13.88
N ASP A 215 1.51 -22.62 13.31
CA ASP A 215 0.34 -23.27 13.89
C ASP A 215 -0.49 -23.89 12.75
N ASN A 216 -0.20 -25.16 12.45
CA ASN A 216 -0.86 -25.90 11.37
C ASN A 216 -2.38 -26.06 11.59
N ALA A 217 -2.83 -26.09 12.85
CA ALA A 217 -4.26 -26.19 13.15
C ALA A 217 -4.98 -24.89 12.78
N LYS A 218 -4.40 -23.73 13.12
CA LYS A 218 -4.93 -22.43 12.70
C LYS A 218 -4.82 -22.22 11.20
N HIS A 219 -3.72 -22.62 10.58
CA HIS A 219 -3.58 -22.60 9.13
C HIS A 219 -4.74 -23.36 8.46
N GLN A 220 -4.94 -24.64 8.80
CA GLN A 220 -6.02 -25.44 8.21
C GLN A 220 -7.41 -24.87 8.48
N LYS A 221 -7.64 -24.33 9.68
CA LYS A 221 -8.91 -23.69 10.03
C LYS A 221 -9.18 -22.48 9.13
N TYR A 222 -8.26 -21.52 9.08
CA TYR A 222 -8.45 -20.30 8.30
C TYR A 222 -8.46 -20.55 6.80
N LEU A 223 -7.71 -21.55 6.32
CA LEU A 223 -7.74 -21.97 4.92
C LEU A 223 -9.13 -22.52 4.54
N LYS A 224 -9.74 -23.36 5.39
CA LYS A 224 -11.11 -23.86 5.22
C LYS A 224 -12.14 -22.72 5.27
N ASP A 225 -12.00 -21.82 6.23
CA ASP A 225 -12.89 -20.66 6.36
C ASP A 225 -12.79 -19.73 5.13
N ALA A 226 -11.58 -19.47 4.63
CA ALA A 226 -11.35 -18.69 3.41
C ALA A 226 -12.01 -19.34 2.19
N ALA A 227 -11.83 -20.65 2.01
CA ALA A 227 -12.44 -21.39 0.90
C ALA A 227 -13.97 -21.37 0.95
N LYS A 228 -14.55 -21.54 2.15
CA LYS A 228 -15.99 -21.46 2.40
C LYS A 228 -16.55 -20.07 2.08
N ASN A 229 -15.79 -19.01 2.35
CA ASN A 229 -16.18 -17.63 2.07
C ASN A 229 -15.82 -17.16 0.64
N GLY A 230 -15.41 -18.07 -0.25
CA GLY A 230 -15.24 -17.78 -1.68
C GLY A 230 -13.83 -17.47 -2.14
N SER A 231 -12.79 -17.67 -1.31
CA SER A 231 -11.40 -17.60 -1.77
C SER A 231 -11.12 -18.74 -2.75
N THR A 232 -10.99 -18.42 -4.03
CA THR A 232 -10.67 -19.40 -5.08
C THR A 232 -9.26 -19.98 -4.91
N ILE A 233 -8.34 -19.21 -4.33
CA ILE A 233 -6.98 -19.66 -4.03
C ILE A 233 -7.05 -20.70 -2.90
N ALA A 234 -7.75 -20.41 -1.80
CA ALA A 234 -7.91 -21.36 -0.70
C ALA A 234 -8.62 -22.66 -1.13
N GLN A 235 -9.62 -22.56 -2.02
CA GLN A 235 -10.30 -23.73 -2.59
C GLN A 235 -9.33 -24.64 -3.36
N LYS A 236 -8.43 -24.05 -4.15
CA LYS A 236 -7.40 -24.80 -4.89
C LYS A 236 -6.39 -25.45 -3.94
N ASP A 237 -5.91 -24.71 -2.95
CA ASP A 237 -4.93 -25.22 -1.99
C ASP A 237 -5.47 -26.38 -1.16
N LEU A 238 -6.75 -26.31 -0.75
CA LEU A 238 -7.40 -27.44 -0.08
C LEU A 238 -7.55 -28.66 -0.98
N ALA A 239 -7.85 -28.46 -2.27
CA ALA A 239 -7.94 -29.58 -3.21
C ALA A 239 -6.60 -30.30 -3.35
N ILE A 240 -5.48 -29.56 -3.33
CA ILE A 240 -4.12 -30.14 -3.35
C ILE A 240 -3.80 -30.86 -2.03
N LEU A 241 -4.20 -30.30 -0.89
CA LEU A 241 -3.98 -30.92 0.43
C LEU A 241 -4.79 -32.20 0.68
N CYS A 242 -5.88 -32.41 -0.05
CA CYS A 242 -6.74 -33.60 0.07
C CYS A 242 -6.46 -34.71 -0.95
N MET A 243 -5.51 -34.50 -1.87
CA MET A 243 -5.00 -35.51 -2.81
C MET A 243 -3.77 -36.22 -2.24
#